data_AF-A0A353EZK2-F1
#
_entry.id   AF-A0A353EZK2-F1
#
_cell.length_a   1.000
_cell.length_b   1.000
_cell.length_c   1.000
_cell.angle_alpha   90.00
_cell.angle_beta   90.00
_cell.angle_gamma   90.00
#
_symmetry.space_group_name_H-M   'P 1'
#
loop_
_entity.id
_entity.type
_entity.pdbx_description
1 polymer ?
#
loop_
_entity_poly.entity_id
_entity_poly.type
_entity_poly.pdbx_seq_one_letter_code
_entity_poly.pdbx_strand_id
1 'polypeptide(L)'
;MKATRKSILILSVSLVLICAVTAGVRWIRYINIPALQILAQVALNLLNGLIAWAAMKLTGMNFELDLKSKRQYLIGAGIASALSVAIAVVPALCGFSLVGSHTDFSWFALAYDFLFYLLVIGPVEEFVFRVYLQDAFVGFFEKNKWLGVVLAAFLFGLWHLINGNLAQVLFTFCIGLVFGFAKYKIKACGYAGVAFGHGLYDFFNSLVRMFIL
;
A
#
# COMPACT_ATOMS: atom_id res chain seq x y z
N MET A 1 11.37 -16.36 -6.23
CA MET A 1 12.82 -16.13 -6.20
C MET A 1 13.48 -17.15 -5.26
N LYS A 2 14.62 -17.77 -5.61
CA LYS A 2 15.36 -18.64 -4.68
C LYS A 2 16.25 -17.80 -3.75
N ALA A 3 16.38 -18.21 -2.50
CA ALA A 3 17.26 -17.56 -1.53
C ALA A 3 18.74 -17.80 -1.88
N THR A 4 19.35 -16.82 -2.53
CA THR A 4 20.79 -16.76 -2.84
C THR A 4 21.42 -15.51 -2.20
N ARG A 5 22.74 -15.53 -2.01
CA ARG A 5 23.48 -14.36 -1.48
C ARG A 5 23.19 -13.08 -2.30
N LYS A 6 23.17 -13.20 -3.63
CA LYS A 6 22.82 -12.09 -4.54
C LYS A 6 21.40 -11.58 -4.31
N SER A 7 20.40 -12.46 -4.24
CA SER A 7 19.01 -12.05 -4.03
C SER A 7 18.77 -11.39 -2.67
N ILE A 8 19.42 -11.90 -1.61
CA ILE A 8 19.30 -11.32 -0.27
C ILE A 8 19.94 -9.93 -0.24
N LEU A 9 21.11 -9.77 -0.87
CA LEU A 9 21.77 -8.46 -0.97
C LEU A 9 20.90 -7.45 -1.71
N ILE A 10 20.33 -7.83 -2.87
CA ILE A 10 19.44 -6.95 -3.64
C ILE A 10 18.21 -6.57 -2.82
N LEU A 11 17.60 -7.54 -2.12
CA LEU A 11 16.46 -7.30 -1.25
C LEU A 11 16.80 -6.28 -0.15
N SER A 12 17.89 -6.49 0.59
CA SER A 12 18.33 -5.58 1.65
C SER A 12 18.62 -4.18 1.14
N VAL A 13 19.35 -4.04 0.02
CA VAL A 13 19.66 -2.74 -0.58
C VAL A 13 18.38 -2.03 -1.03
N SER A 14 17.49 -2.75 -1.72
CA SER A 14 16.21 -2.18 -2.18
C SER A 14 15.33 -1.69 -1.03
N LEU A 15 15.28 -2.43 0.09
CA LEU A 15 14.54 -2.03 1.29
C LEU A 15 15.11 -0.74 1.89
N VAL A 16 16.43 -0.61 1.99
CA VAL A 16 17.06 0.63 2.47
C VAL A 16 16.72 1.81 1.55
N LEU A 17 16.78 1.61 0.23
CA LEU A 17 16.44 2.66 -0.73
C LEU A 17 14.97 3.07 -0.65
N ILE A 18 14.03 2.11 -0.55
CA ILE A 18 12.60 2.39 -0.39
C ILE A 18 12.35 3.18 0.90
N CYS A 19 12.97 2.77 2.02
CA CYS A 19 12.87 3.50 3.28
C CYS A 19 13.43 4.93 3.15
N ALA A 20 14.58 5.10 2.50
CA ALA A 20 15.22 6.40 2.30
C ALA A 20 14.35 7.35 1.44
N VAL A 21 13.81 6.86 0.32
CA VAL A 21 12.91 7.63 -0.56
C VAL A 21 11.64 8.04 0.18
N THR A 22 11.07 7.13 0.98
CA THR A 22 9.88 7.41 1.80
C THR A 22 10.17 8.46 2.88
N ALA A 23 11.33 8.39 3.55
CA ALA A 23 11.75 9.43 4.49
C ALA A 23 11.93 10.78 3.78
N GLY A 24 12.26 10.77 2.49
CA GLY A 24 12.31 11.93 1.60
C GLY A 24 11.03 12.76 1.59
N VAL A 25 9.86 12.14 1.78
CA VAL A 25 8.55 12.82 1.79
C VAL A 25 8.49 13.91 2.87
N ARG A 26 9.21 13.75 4.00
CA ARG A 26 9.25 14.74 5.08
C ARG A 26 9.79 16.11 4.64
N TRP A 27 10.58 16.14 3.56
CA TRP A 27 11.17 17.37 3.05
C TRP A 27 10.26 18.10 2.05
N ILE A 28 9.20 17.45 1.54
CA ILE A 28 8.25 18.06 0.61
C ILE A 28 7.53 19.25 1.26
N ARG A 29 7.31 19.21 2.58
CA ARG A 29 6.65 20.30 3.33
C ARG A 29 7.38 21.65 3.23
N TYR A 30 8.65 21.67 2.84
CA TYR A 30 9.44 22.90 2.68
C TYR A 30 9.30 23.52 1.29
N ILE A 31 8.61 22.87 0.36
CA ILE A 31 8.31 23.43 -0.96
C ILE A 31 7.11 24.37 -0.82
N ASN A 32 7.29 25.66 -1.11
CA ASN A 32 6.22 26.65 -0.94
C ASN A 32 5.15 26.64 -2.04
N ILE A 33 5.38 25.90 -3.13
CA ILE A 33 4.47 25.84 -4.28
C ILE A 33 3.65 24.54 -4.21
N PRO A 34 2.32 24.60 -4.00
CA PRO A 34 1.49 23.40 -3.82
C PRO A 34 1.55 22.41 -4.99
N ALA A 35 1.57 22.91 -6.22
CA ALA A 35 1.70 22.05 -7.40
C ALA A 35 3.03 21.26 -7.40
N LEU A 36 4.13 21.88 -6.98
CA LEU A 36 5.42 21.21 -6.85
C LEU A 36 5.43 20.22 -5.68
N GLN A 37 4.70 20.49 -4.59
CA GLN A 37 4.53 19.53 -3.50
C GLN A 37 3.85 18.24 -3.99
N ILE A 38 2.73 18.38 -4.71
CA ILE A 38 1.99 17.26 -5.29
C ILE A 38 2.88 16.48 -6.25
N LEU A 39 3.56 17.18 -7.18
CA LEU A 39 4.46 16.54 -8.14
C LEU A 39 5.60 15.79 -7.46
N ALA A 40 6.22 16.38 -6.44
CA ALA A 40 7.27 15.73 -5.66
C ALA A 40 6.74 14.48 -4.94
N GLN A 41 5.53 14.54 -4.38
CA GLN A 41 4.93 13.42 -3.67
C GLN A 41 4.61 12.26 -4.62
N VAL A 42 4.05 12.55 -5.80
CA VAL A 42 3.84 11.56 -6.86
C VAL A 42 5.18 10.96 -7.30
N ALA A 43 6.19 11.80 -7.54
CA ALA A 43 7.50 11.35 -8.00
C ALA A 43 8.20 10.42 -7.00
N LEU A 44 8.19 10.74 -5.69
CA LEU A 44 8.79 9.89 -4.67
C LEU A 44 8.06 8.53 -4.54
N ASN A 45 6.73 8.52 -4.64
CA ASN A 45 5.98 7.26 -4.63
C ASN A 45 6.31 6.40 -5.86
N LEU A 46 6.29 6.99 -7.05
CA LEU A 46 6.67 6.27 -8.27
C LEU A 46 8.11 5.76 -8.21
N LEU A 47 9.02 6.50 -7.58
CA LEU A 47 10.41 6.08 -7.36
C LEU A 47 10.49 4.82 -6.48
N ASN A 48 9.68 4.69 -5.42
CA ASN A 48 9.58 3.45 -4.64
C ASN A 48 9.18 2.26 -5.52
N GLY A 49 8.18 2.45 -6.39
CA GLY A 49 7.76 1.43 -7.36
C GLY A 49 8.88 1.06 -8.34
N LEU A 50 9.62 2.04 -8.85
CA LEU A 50 10.77 1.84 -9.75
C LEU A 50 11.90 1.06 -9.07
N ILE A 51 12.21 1.35 -7.81
CA ILE A 51 13.22 0.61 -7.03
C ILE A 51 12.82 -0.87 -6.91
N ALA A 52 11.56 -1.14 -6.56
CA ALA A 52 11.05 -2.52 -6.47
C ALA A 52 11.09 -3.22 -7.83
N TRP A 53 10.70 -2.55 -8.91
CA TRP A 53 10.75 -3.10 -10.26
C TRP A 53 12.18 -3.42 -10.71
N ALA A 54 13.13 -2.52 -10.47
CA ALA A 54 14.54 -2.74 -10.78
C ALA A 54 15.09 -3.94 -9.99
N ALA A 55 14.77 -4.05 -8.70
CA ALA A 55 15.16 -5.19 -7.87
C ALA A 55 14.58 -6.51 -8.37
N MET A 56 13.31 -6.51 -8.80
CA MET A 56 12.68 -7.68 -9.44
C MET A 56 13.40 -8.10 -10.72
N LYS A 57 13.77 -7.15 -11.59
CA LYS A 57 14.52 -7.45 -12.83
C LYS A 57 15.90 -8.03 -12.54
N LEU A 58 16.63 -7.48 -11.56
CA LEU A 58 17.96 -7.96 -11.17
C LEU A 58 17.94 -9.36 -10.54
N THR A 59 16.79 -9.79 -10.03
CA THR A 59 16.58 -11.09 -9.39
C THR A 59 15.80 -12.09 -10.23
N GLY A 60 15.42 -11.71 -11.46
CA GLY A 60 14.67 -12.58 -12.38
C GLY A 60 13.24 -12.89 -11.92
N MET A 61 12.63 -12.02 -11.12
CA MET A 61 11.22 -12.15 -10.74
C MET A 61 10.32 -11.74 -11.91
N ASN A 62 9.28 -12.54 -12.15
CA ASN A 62 8.26 -12.25 -13.15
C ASN A 62 7.07 -11.56 -12.49
N PHE A 63 6.41 -10.71 -13.26
CA PHE A 63 5.18 -10.02 -12.87
C PHE A 63 4.16 -10.17 -13.99
N GLU A 64 2.99 -10.70 -13.65
CA GLU A 64 1.87 -10.79 -14.56
C GLU A 64 0.78 -9.82 -14.10
N LEU A 65 0.42 -8.90 -15.00
CA LEU A 65 -0.63 -7.92 -14.78
C LEU A 65 -1.89 -8.36 -15.54
N ASP A 66 -2.89 -8.86 -14.81
CA ASP A 66 -4.23 -9.06 -15.36
C ASP A 66 -5.12 -7.87 -15.02
N LEU A 67 -5.48 -7.06 -16.02
CA LEU A 67 -6.45 -5.96 -15.88
C LEU A 67 -7.86 -6.34 -16.35
N LYS A 68 -8.04 -7.52 -16.97
CA LYS A 68 -9.29 -7.89 -17.65
C LYS A 68 -10.29 -8.53 -16.70
N SER A 69 -9.82 -9.17 -15.63
CA SER A 69 -10.69 -9.83 -14.66
C SER A 69 -11.52 -8.83 -13.86
N LYS A 70 -12.79 -8.61 -14.25
CA LYS A 70 -13.75 -7.79 -13.49
C LYS A 70 -13.94 -8.26 -12.04
N ARG A 71 -13.85 -9.58 -11.83
CA ARG A 71 -14.06 -10.22 -10.52
C ARG A 71 -13.05 -9.74 -9.47
N GLN A 72 -11.81 -9.46 -9.87
CA GLN A 72 -10.80 -9.01 -8.92
C GLN A 72 -11.11 -7.63 -8.35
N TYR A 73 -11.67 -6.74 -9.16
CA TYR A 73 -12.06 -5.39 -8.74
C TYR A 73 -13.28 -5.43 -7.83
N LEU A 74 -14.24 -6.33 -8.07
CA LEU A 74 -15.37 -6.55 -7.16
C LEU A 74 -14.92 -7.08 -5.79
N ILE A 75 -13.98 -8.01 -5.77
CA ILE A 75 -13.39 -8.52 -4.52
C ILE A 75 -12.63 -7.39 -3.80
N GLY A 76 -11.81 -6.64 -4.52
CA GLY A 76 -11.08 -5.49 -3.98
C GLY A 76 -12.01 -4.44 -3.40
N ALA A 77 -13.08 -4.08 -4.11
CA ALA A 77 -14.12 -3.16 -3.62
C ALA A 77 -14.80 -3.68 -2.36
N GLY A 78 -15.18 -4.96 -2.33
CA GLY A 78 -15.80 -5.59 -1.16
C GLY A 78 -14.89 -5.54 0.07
N ILE A 79 -13.59 -5.84 -0.10
CA ILE A 79 -12.59 -5.73 0.97
C ILE A 79 -12.45 -4.28 1.43
N ALA A 80 -12.33 -3.33 0.50
CA ALA A 80 -12.20 -1.91 0.79
C ALA A 80 -13.38 -1.38 1.62
N SER A 81 -14.61 -1.67 1.19
CA SER A 81 -15.82 -1.30 1.91
C SER A 81 -15.88 -1.93 3.30
N ALA A 82 -15.57 -3.22 3.43
CA ALA A 82 -15.56 -3.90 4.72
C ALA A 82 -14.55 -3.29 5.70
N LEU A 83 -13.33 -3.01 5.23
CA LEU A 83 -12.29 -2.37 6.04
C LEU A 83 -12.67 -0.93 6.44
N SER A 84 -13.17 -0.13 5.49
CA SER A 84 -13.57 1.25 5.79
C SER A 84 -14.75 1.31 6.77
N VAL A 85 -15.73 0.41 6.64
CA VAL A 85 -16.83 0.30 7.62
C VAL A 85 -16.28 -0.05 9.01
N ALA A 86 -15.42 -1.06 9.10
CA ALA A 86 -14.89 -1.53 10.39
C ALA A 86 -13.95 -0.53 11.07
N ILE A 87 -13.12 0.19 10.31
CA ILE A 87 -12.03 1.03 10.84
C ILE A 87 -12.40 2.52 10.85
N ALA A 88 -13.25 2.98 9.95
CA ALA A 88 -13.61 4.39 9.82
C ALA A 88 -15.05 4.65 10.27
N VAL A 89 -16.04 4.02 9.64
CA VAL A 89 -17.46 4.36 9.86
C VAL A 89 -17.93 3.96 11.26
N VAL A 90 -17.74 2.71 11.67
CA VAL A 90 -18.20 2.23 12.99
C VAL A 90 -17.55 3.01 14.14
N PRO A 91 -16.22 3.22 14.17
CA PRO A 91 -15.58 4.10 15.16
C PRO A 91 -16.17 5.52 15.18
N ALA A 92 -16.33 6.15 14.01
CA ALA A 92 -16.88 7.50 13.90
C ALA A 92 -18.28 7.61 14.53
N LEU A 93 -19.15 6.64 14.24
CA LEU A 93 -20.49 6.57 14.83
C LEU A 93 -20.49 6.32 16.34
N CYS A 94 -19.43 5.71 16.87
CA CYS A 94 -19.21 5.53 18.30
C CYS A 94 -18.54 6.74 18.98
N GLY A 95 -18.30 7.85 18.25
CA GLY A 95 -17.77 9.10 18.80
C GLY A 95 -16.25 9.16 18.91
N PHE A 96 -15.50 8.31 18.21
CA PHE A 96 -14.04 8.39 18.13
C PHE A 96 -13.53 8.12 16.71
N SER A 97 -12.27 8.44 16.41
CA SER A 97 -11.70 8.22 15.07
C SER A 97 -10.40 7.44 15.12
N LEU A 98 -10.28 6.47 14.21
CA LEU A 98 -9.04 5.74 13.94
C LEU A 98 -8.38 6.16 12.62
N VAL A 99 -9.06 6.99 11.80
CA VAL A 99 -8.60 7.40 10.46
C VAL A 99 -8.14 8.87 10.41
N GLY A 100 -8.08 9.54 11.55
CA GLY A 100 -7.63 10.93 11.69
C GLY A 100 -8.74 11.91 12.07
N SER A 101 -8.49 13.21 11.98
CA SER A 101 -9.49 14.24 12.29
C SER A 101 -10.38 14.58 11.10
N HIS A 102 -11.49 15.28 11.38
CA HIS A 102 -12.31 15.95 10.36
C HIS A 102 -11.45 16.79 9.42
N THR A 103 -11.85 16.83 8.15
CA THR A 103 -11.25 17.66 7.11
C THR A 103 -12.36 18.33 6.31
N ASP A 104 -12.22 19.63 6.10
CA ASP A 104 -13.22 20.38 5.33
C ASP A 104 -13.38 19.84 3.90
N PHE A 105 -14.62 19.79 3.44
CA PHE A 105 -14.93 19.37 2.08
C PHE A 105 -14.36 20.35 1.04
N SER A 106 -13.72 19.80 0.01
CA SER A 106 -13.28 20.53 -1.18
C SER A 106 -13.36 19.63 -2.41
N TRP A 107 -13.97 20.14 -3.49
CA TRP A 107 -14.01 19.42 -4.77
C TRP A 107 -12.64 19.06 -5.30
N PHE A 108 -11.66 19.95 -5.11
CA PHE A 108 -10.28 19.68 -5.49
C PHE A 108 -9.68 18.58 -4.63
N ALA A 109 -9.84 18.65 -3.30
CA ALA A 109 -9.31 17.62 -2.39
C ALA A 109 -9.93 16.25 -2.67
N LEU A 110 -11.24 16.20 -2.89
CA LEU A 110 -11.96 14.98 -3.24
C LEU A 110 -11.41 14.35 -4.53
N ALA A 111 -11.27 15.15 -5.60
CA ALA A 111 -10.77 14.67 -6.88
C ALA A 111 -9.29 14.27 -6.79
N TYR A 112 -8.48 15.05 -6.07
CA TYR A 112 -7.08 14.75 -5.82
C TYR A 112 -6.93 13.43 -5.06
N ASP A 113 -7.60 13.25 -3.92
CA ASP A 113 -7.54 12.03 -3.11
C ASP A 113 -7.98 10.81 -3.91
N PHE A 114 -9.09 10.91 -4.66
CA PHE A 114 -9.56 9.83 -5.51
C PHE A 114 -8.49 9.40 -6.52
N LEU A 115 -7.92 10.36 -7.27
CA LEU A 115 -6.92 10.04 -8.30
C LEU A 115 -5.60 9.58 -7.67
N PHE A 116 -5.15 10.23 -6.60
CA PHE A 116 -3.89 9.94 -5.95
C PHE A 116 -3.91 8.56 -5.30
N TYR A 117 -4.98 8.20 -4.58
CA TYR A 117 -5.07 6.89 -3.96
C TYR A 117 -5.23 5.75 -4.97
N LEU A 118 -6.07 5.92 -6.01
CA LEU A 118 -6.33 4.86 -6.98
C LEU A 118 -5.23 4.69 -8.02
N LEU A 119 -4.53 5.77 -8.41
CA LEU A 119 -3.53 5.72 -9.48
C LEU A 119 -2.09 5.68 -8.97
N VAL A 120 -1.83 6.14 -7.74
CA VAL A 120 -0.48 6.22 -7.18
C VAL A 120 -0.34 5.31 -5.97
N ILE A 121 -1.00 5.62 -4.85
CA ILE A 121 -0.77 4.92 -3.57
C ILE A 121 -1.10 3.43 -3.67
N GLY A 122 -2.35 3.07 -3.97
CA GLY A 122 -2.78 1.67 -4.06
C GLY A 122 -1.91 0.83 -5.01
N PRO A 123 -1.68 1.26 -6.27
CA PRO A 123 -0.78 0.56 -7.19
C PRO A 123 0.66 0.46 -6.69
N VAL A 124 1.30 1.57 -6.29
CA VAL A 124 2.72 1.57 -5.90
C VAL A 124 2.94 0.72 -4.66
N GLU A 125 2.15 0.93 -3.61
CA GLU A 125 2.34 0.23 -2.35
C GLU A 125 2.06 -1.27 -2.50
N GLU A 126 0.97 -1.66 -3.16
CA GLU A 126 0.70 -3.09 -3.37
C GLU A 126 1.72 -3.72 -4.33
N PHE A 127 2.32 -2.96 -5.25
CA PHE A 127 3.40 -3.46 -6.10
C PHE A 127 4.66 -3.75 -5.27
N VAL A 128 5.07 -2.81 -4.42
CA VAL A 128 6.23 -3.00 -3.53
C VAL A 128 5.97 -4.17 -2.56
N PHE A 129 4.83 -4.19 -1.87
CA PHE A 129 4.63 -5.11 -0.76
C PHE A 129 4.03 -6.46 -1.16
N ARG A 130 3.09 -6.51 -2.12
CA ARG A 130 2.46 -7.77 -2.53
C ARG A 130 3.12 -8.43 -3.71
N VAL A 131 3.64 -7.67 -4.65
CA VAL A 131 4.31 -8.24 -5.82
C VAL A 131 5.76 -8.49 -5.49
N TYR A 132 6.52 -7.45 -5.12
CA TYR A 132 7.94 -7.63 -4.88
C TYR A 132 8.25 -8.36 -3.56
N LEU A 133 7.95 -7.77 -2.41
CA LEU A 133 8.38 -8.31 -1.11
C LEU A 133 7.69 -9.63 -0.76
N GLN A 134 6.36 -9.70 -0.88
CA GLN A 134 5.63 -10.93 -0.57
C GLN A 134 6.04 -12.09 -1.49
N ASP A 135 6.13 -11.92 -2.81
CA ASP A 135 6.51 -13.04 -3.69
C ASP A 135 8.00 -13.42 -3.52
N ALA A 136 8.86 -12.46 -3.13
CA ALA A 136 10.22 -12.75 -2.70
C ALA A 136 10.24 -13.68 -1.47
N PHE A 137 9.55 -13.30 -0.37
CA PHE A 137 9.53 -14.10 0.85
C PHE A 137 8.81 -15.43 0.68
N VAL A 138 7.67 -15.46 -0.03
CA VAL A 138 6.97 -16.72 -0.37
C VAL A 138 7.91 -17.67 -1.13
N GLY A 139 8.80 -17.14 -1.98
CA GLY A 139 9.84 -17.91 -2.66
C GLY A 139 10.95 -18.42 -1.75
N PHE A 140 11.25 -17.72 -0.65
CA PHE A 140 12.24 -18.14 0.34
C PHE A 140 11.72 -19.25 1.27
N PHE A 141 10.43 -19.22 1.63
CA PHE A 141 9.81 -20.16 2.55
C PHE A 141 9.04 -21.27 1.82
N GLU A 142 9.74 -22.19 1.14
CA GLU A 142 9.11 -23.23 0.30
C GLU A 142 8.08 -24.09 1.07
N LYS A 143 8.38 -24.47 2.32
CA LYS A 143 7.49 -25.29 3.17
C LYS A 143 6.37 -24.48 3.83
N ASN A 144 6.61 -23.21 4.15
CA ASN A 144 5.71 -22.37 4.94
C ASN A 144 5.45 -21.04 4.23
N LYS A 145 4.95 -21.11 2.99
CA LYS A 145 4.74 -19.94 2.10
C LYS A 145 3.93 -18.81 2.75
N TRP A 146 2.99 -19.14 3.62
CA TRP A 146 2.17 -18.15 4.35
C TRP A 146 3.02 -17.21 5.23
N LEU A 147 4.19 -17.65 5.71
CA LEU A 147 5.12 -16.78 6.45
C LEU A 147 5.61 -15.62 5.59
N GLY A 148 5.75 -15.82 4.27
CA GLY A 148 6.14 -14.75 3.37
C GLY A 148 5.09 -13.65 3.27
N VAL A 149 3.81 -14.01 3.39
CA VAL A 149 2.69 -13.04 3.46
C VAL A 149 2.77 -12.24 4.76
N VAL A 150 2.95 -12.93 5.89
CA VAL A 150 3.02 -12.29 7.21
C VAL A 150 4.22 -11.36 7.32
N LEU A 151 5.40 -11.75 6.81
CA LEU A 151 6.60 -10.93 6.83
C LEU A 151 6.46 -9.67 5.95
N ALA A 152 5.86 -9.81 4.76
CA ALA A 152 5.60 -8.64 3.92
C ALA A 152 4.58 -7.69 4.55
N ALA A 153 3.53 -8.22 5.18
CA ALA A 153 2.58 -7.40 5.95
C ALA A 153 3.26 -6.71 7.13
N PHE A 154 4.15 -7.41 7.85
CA PHE A 154 4.88 -6.85 8.98
C PHE A 154 5.79 -5.70 8.54
N LEU A 155 6.52 -5.85 7.43
CA LEU A 155 7.33 -4.78 6.86
C LEU A 155 6.47 -3.61 6.37
N PHE A 156 5.28 -3.88 5.81
CA PHE A 156 4.32 -2.85 5.43
C PHE A 156 3.87 -2.03 6.65
N GLY A 157 3.57 -2.70 7.76
CA GLY A 157 3.28 -2.05 9.04
C GLY A 157 4.45 -1.18 9.51
N LEU A 158 5.65 -1.77 9.62
CA LEU A 158 6.85 -1.07 10.06
C LEU A 158 7.22 0.13 9.18
N TRP A 159 6.96 0.05 7.87
CA TRP A 159 7.21 1.14 6.94
C TRP A 159 6.47 2.43 7.34
N HIS A 160 5.27 2.29 7.89
CA HIS A 160 4.47 3.42 8.35
C HIS A 160 5.04 4.13 9.58
N LEU A 161 6.01 3.55 10.28
CA LEU A 161 6.73 4.25 11.35
C LEU A 161 7.52 5.46 10.82
N ILE A 162 7.90 5.46 9.53
CA ILE A 162 8.66 6.56 8.92
C ILE A 162 7.88 7.88 8.96
N ASN A 163 6.56 7.87 8.80
CA ASN A 163 5.76 9.10 8.77
C ASN A 163 4.55 9.05 9.73
N GLY A 164 4.52 8.05 10.61
CA GLY A 164 3.37 7.72 11.47
C GLY A 164 3.74 7.40 12.91
N ASN A 165 2.89 6.65 13.57
CA ASN A 165 3.05 6.23 14.97
C ASN A 165 2.79 4.73 15.15
N LEU A 166 2.96 4.22 16.38
CA LEU A 166 2.83 2.79 16.66
C LEU A 166 1.41 2.24 16.44
N ALA A 167 0.37 3.03 16.69
CA ALA A 167 -1.01 2.62 16.41
C ALA A 167 -1.21 2.43 14.90
N GLN A 168 -0.70 3.36 14.09
CA GLN A 168 -0.73 3.25 12.63
C GLN A 168 0.00 2.00 12.15
N VAL A 169 1.18 1.68 12.70
CA VAL A 169 1.93 0.44 12.40
C VAL A 169 1.08 -0.80 12.64
N LEU A 170 0.34 -0.87 13.75
CA LEU A 170 -0.51 -2.00 14.08
C LEU A 170 -1.67 -2.15 13.08
N PHE A 171 -2.37 -1.05 12.78
CA PHE A 171 -3.50 -1.10 11.84
C PHE A 171 -3.05 -1.40 10.42
N THR A 172 -1.97 -0.78 9.93
CA THR A 172 -1.47 -1.04 8.58
C THR A 172 -0.89 -2.43 8.46
N PHE A 173 -0.31 -3.00 9.53
CA PHE A 173 0.03 -4.44 9.57
C PHE A 173 -1.22 -5.32 9.35
N CYS A 174 -2.30 -5.08 10.10
CA CYS A 174 -3.55 -5.85 9.94
C CYS A 174 -4.15 -5.72 8.55
N ILE A 175 -4.19 -4.50 7.99
CA ILE A 175 -4.64 -4.24 6.62
C ILE A 175 -3.73 -4.98 5.62
N GLY A 176 -2.42 -4.96 5.87
CA GLY A 176 -1.44 -5.69 5.06
C GLY A 176 -1.64 -7.20 5.10
N LEU A 177 -2.07 -7.77 6.21
CA LEU A 177 -2.47 -9.18 6.28
C LEU A 177 -3.72 -9.43 5.45
N VAL A 178 -4.74 -8.56 5.51
CA VAL A 178 -5.98 -8.72 4.75
C VAL A 178 -5.69 -8.72 3.24
N PHE A 179 -5.00 -7.70 2.70
CA PHE A 179 -4.67 -7.65 1.28
C PHE A 179 -3.65 -8.73 0.87
N GLY A 180 -2.67 -9.01 1.75
CA GLY A 180 -1.69 -10.07 1.53
C GLY A 180 -2.32 -11.46 1.39
N PHE A 181 -3.23 -11.82 2.29
CA PHE A 181 -3.95 -13.08 2.24
C PHE A 181 -5.02 -13.10 1.16
N ALA A 182 -5.65 -11.97 0.83
CA ALA A 182 -6.55 -11.88 -0.32
C ALA A 182 -5.83 -12.27 -1.61
N LYS A 183 -4.68 -11.66 -1.92
CA LYS A 183 -3.85 -12.05 -3.07
C LYS A 183 -3.38 -13.51 -2.99
N TYR A 184 -3.00 -13.96 -1.79
CA TYR A 184 -2.40 -15.29 -1.61
C TYR A 184 -3.42 -16.45 -1.69
N LYS A 185 -4.67 -16.25 -1.24
CA LYS A 185 -5.67 -17.32 -1.13
C LYS A 185 -6.81 -17.21 -2.15
N ILE A 186 -7.18 -16.01 -2.56
CA ILE A 186 -8.34 -15.81 -3.43
C ILE A 186 -7.88 -15.87 -4.90
N LYS A 187 -8.16 -16.99 -5.58
CA LYS A 187 -7.71 -17.23 -6.97
C LYS A 187 -8.05 -16.12 -7.97
N ALA A 188 -9.11 -15.37 -7.73
CA ALA A 188 -9.58 -14.29 -8.60
C ALA A 188 -9.20 -12.88 -8.10
N CYS A 189 -8.26 -12.76 -7.15
CA CYS A 189 -7.79 -11.49 -6.61
C CYS A 189 -6.27 -11.36 -6.84
N GLY A 190 -5.89 -10.78 -7.98
CA GLY A 190 -4.49 -10.51 -8.31
C GLY A 190 -4.02 -9.15 -7.82
N TYR A 191 -2.85 -8.72 -8.29
CA TYR A 191 -2.28 -7.40 -7.99
C TYR A 191 -3.27 -6.26 -8.29
N ALA A 192 -3.93 -6.26 -9.44
CA ALA A 192 -4.83 -5.17 -9.81
C ALA A 192 -6.05 -5.09 -8.88
N GLY A 193 -6.55 -6.23 -8.38
CA GLY A 193 -7.64 -6.27 -7.40
C GLY A 193 -7.25 -5.70 -6.05
N VAL A 194 -6.08 -6.08 -5.51
CA VAL A 194 -5.61 -5.55 -4.22
C VAL A 194 -5.15 -4.09 -4.32
N ALA A 195 -4.51 -3.67 -5.42
CA ALA A 195 -4.15 -2.28 -5.68
C ALA A 195 -5.38 -1.36 -5.75
N PHE A 196 -6.40 -1.80 -6.49
CA PHE A 196 -7.68 -1.09 -6.55
C PHE A 196 -8.38 -1.05 -5.20
N GLY A 197 -8.44 -2.19 -4.49
CA GLY A 197 -9.05 -2.27 -3.16
C GLY A 197 -8.36 -1.38 -2.13
N HIS A 198 -7.03 -1.34 -2.12
CA HIS A 198 -6.26 -0.48 -1.22
C HIS A 198 -6.51 1.00 -1.53
N GLY A 199 -6.37 1.43 -2.79
CA GLY A 199 -6.65 2.82 -3.17
C GLY A 199 -8.09 3.24 -2.85
N LEU A 200 -9.05 2.34 -3.06
CA LEU A 200 -10.46 2.61 -2.73
C LEU A 200 -10.71 2.68 -1.22
N TYR A 201 -10.02 1.86 -0.43
CA TYR A 201 -10.06 1.90 1.03
C TYR A 201 -9.58 3.25 1.56
N ASP A 202 -8.45 3.75 1.07
CA ASP A 202 -7.92 5.06 1.48
C ASP A 202 -8.87 6.19 1.09
N PHE A 203 -9.42 6.13 -0.14
CA PHE A 203 -10.40 7.11 -0.59
C PHE A 203 -11.67 7.10 0.26
N PHE A 204 -12.23 5.92 0.58
CA PHE A 204 -13.40 5.81 1.45
C PHE A 204 -13.13 6.39 2.84
N ASN A 205 -11.95 6.17 3.40
CA ASN A 205 -11.59 6.76 4.67
C ASN A 205 -11.48 8.29 4.59
N SER A 206 -11.02 8.84 3.46
CA SER A 206 -11.06 10.29 3.22
C SER A 206 -12.50 10.82 3.21
N LEU A 207 -13.44 10.11 2.57
CA LEU A 207 -14.87 10.46 2.62
C LEU A 207 -15.42 10.47 4.05
N VAL A 208 -15.08 9.46 4.87
CA VAL A 208 -15.51 9.43 6.28
C VAL A 208 -15.01 10.65 7.04
N ARG A 209 -13.77 11.07 6.79
CA ARG A 209 -13.19 12.28 7.41
C ARG A 209 -13.85 13.58 6.95
N MET A 210 -14.35 13.63 5.71
CA MET A 210 -15.02 14.82 5.18
C MET A 210 -16.49 14.93 5.59
N PHE A 211 -17.18 13.80 5.79
CA PHE A 211 -18.65 13.78 5.87
C PHE A 211 -19.24 13.16 7.14
N ILE A 212 -18.49 12.39 7.93
CA ILE A 212 -19.01 11.67 9.10
C ILE A 212 -18.36 12.13 10.41
N LEU A 213 -17.04 12.27 10.41
CA LEU A 213 -16.31 12.89 11.54
C LEU A 213 -16.62 14.38 11.65
#